data_AF-A0A2V8JBQ2-F1
#
_entry.id   AF-A0A2V8JBQ2-F1
#
_cell.length_a   1.000
_cell.length_b   1.000
_cell.length_c   1.000
_cell.angle_alpha   90.00
_cell.angle_beta   90.00
_cell.angle_gamma   90.00
#
_symmetry.space_group_name_H-M   'P 1'
#
loop_
_entity.id
_entity.type
_entity.pdbx_description
1 polymer ?
#
loop_
_entity_poly.entity_id
_entity_poly.type
_entity_poly.pdbx_seq_one_letter_code
_entity_poly.pdbx_strand_id
1 'polypeptide(L)' 'QECGGTRCCDSSPHKHASKHARATKHPVIASAEPGERWLYCYPDDAFAEY' A
#
# COMPACT_ATOMS: atom_id res chain seq x y z
N GLN A 1 -1.46 -0.07 -11.03
CA GLN A 1 -1.35 -1.40 -10.40
C GLN A 1 -0.15 -2.13 -11.00
N GLU A 2 1.05 -1.97 -10.43
CA GLU A 2 2.29 -2.49 -11.02
C GLU A 2 2.61 -3.95 -10.62
N CYS A 3 2.04 -4.43 -9.49
CA CYS A 3 2.28 -5.77 -8.95
C CYS A 3 1.13 -6.77 -9.06
N GLY A 4 -0.06 -6.32 -9.45
CA GLY A 4 -1.22 -7.19 -9.68
C GLY A 4 -1.71 -8.02 -8.47
N GLY A 5 -1.21 -7.78 -7.25
CA GLY A 5 -1.54 -8.58 -6.08
C GLY A 5 -1.77 -7.74 -4.82
N THR A 6 -2.81 -8.10 -4.06
CA THR A 6 -3.13 -7.48 -2.77
C THR A 6 -2.20 -8.02 -1.68
N ARG A 7 -1.64 -7.12 -0.85
CA ARG A 7 -0.80 -7.46 0.30
C ARG A 7 -1.48 -6.99 1.58
N CYS A 8 -1.24 -7.70 2.68
CA CYS A 8 -1.75 -7.28 3.98
C CYS A 8 -1.17 -5.92 4.38
N CYS A 9 -2.02 -5.03 4.89
CA CYS A 9 -1.63 -3.71 5.39
C CYS A 9 -0.54 -3.77 6.47
N ASP A 10 0.09 -2.63 6.75
CA ASP A 10 1.09 -2.49 7.81
C ASP A 10 0.57 -2.74 9.24
N SER A 11 -0.75 -2.70 9.43
CA SER A 11 -1.40 -3.13 10.67
C SER A 11 -1.38 -4.64 10.90
N SER A 12 -1.07 -5.43 9.86
CA SER A 12 -0.87 -6.88 10.03
C SER A 12 0.50 -7.17 10.65
N PRO A 13 0.63 -8.22 11.49
CA PRO A 13 1.86 -8.52 12.23
C PRO A 13 3.11 -8.63 11.36
N HIS A 14 2.96 -8.96 10.08
CA HIS A 14 4.06 -9.18 9.14
C HIS A 14 4.45 -7.96 8.29
N LYS A 15 3.64 -6.89 8.30
CA LYS A 15 3.90 -5.63 7.58
C LYS A 15 4.22 -5.84 6.10
N HIS A 16 3.37 -6.60 5.41
CA HIS A 16 3.63 -7.04 4.04
C HIS A 16 3.63 -5.88 3.04
N ALA A 17 2.77 -4.88 3.22
CA ALA A 17 2.72 -3.69 2.37
C ALA A 17 4.05 -2.89 2.40
N SER A 18 4.56 -2.51 3.58
CA SER A 18 5.85 -1.81 3.71
C SER A 18 7.03 -2.60 3.15
N LYS A 19 7.11 -3.90 3.48
CA LYS A 19 8.19 -4.76 2.97
C LYS A 19 8.16 -4.85 1.46
N HIS A 20 6.97 -4.99 0.88
CA HIS A 20 6.79 -5.03 -0.57
C HIS A 20 7.19 -3.70 -1.21
N ALA A 21 6.76 -2.57 -0.66
CA ALA A 21 7.11 -1.24 -1.17
C ALA A 21 8.63 -1.03 -1.22
N ARG A 22 9.34 -1.44 -0.15
CA ARG A 22 10.80 -1.37 -0.07
C ARG A 22 11.50 -2.32 -1.03
N ALA A 23 11.00 -3.55 -1.19
CA ALA A 23 11.63 -4.58 -2.03
C ALA A 23 11.42 -4.34 -3.54
N THR A 24 10.25 -3.82 -3.93
CA THR A 24 9.85 -3.71 -5.34
C THR A 24 9.96 -2.29 -5.90
N LYS A 25 10.33 -1.30 -5.07
CA LYS A 25 10.31 0.13 -5.41
C LYS A 25 8.93 0.62 -5.85
N HIS A 26 7.87 0.05 -5.27
CA HIS A 26 6.50 0.57 -5.39
C HIS A 26 6.13 1.32 -4.11
N PRO A 27 6.46 2.63 -4.01
CA PRO A 27 6.26 3.42 -2.79
C PRO A 27 4.80 3.74 -2.49
N VAL A 28 3.90 3.53 -3.44
CA VAL A 28 2.47 3.85 -3.30
C VAL A 28 1.66 2.56 -3.23
N ILE A 29 0.78 2.48 -2.24
CA ILE A 29 -0.22 1.41 -2.10
C ILE A 29 -1.63 2.00 -2.26
N ALA A 30 -2.57 1.16 -2.68
CA ALA A 30 -3.99 1.50 -2.74
C ALA A 30 -4.77 0.58 -1.81
N SER A 31 -5.91 1.05 -1.28
CA SER A 31 -6.82 0.14 -0.59
C SER A 31 -7.36 -0.92 -1.54
N ALA A 32 -7.49 -2.14 -1.00
CA ALA A 32 -8.15 -3.25 -1.67
C ALA A 32 -9.53 -3.54 -1.03
N GLU A 33 -9.96 -2.77 -0.03
CA GLU A 33 -11.26 -2.96 0.59
C GLU A 33 -12.37 -2.38 -0.30
N PRO A 34 -13.51 -3.08 -0.46
CA PRO A 34 -14.62 -2.58 -1.25
C PRO A 34 -15.18 -1.29 -0.64
N GLY A 35 -15.19 -0.21 -1.43
CA GLY A 35 -15.73 1.10 -1.01
C GLY A 35 -14.68 2.07 -0.47
N GLU A 36 -13.45 1.60 -0.21
CA GLU A 36 -12.34 2.47 0.08
C GLU A 36 -11.62 2.89 -1.21
N ARG A 37 -11.38 4.18 -1.36
CA ARG A 37 -10.62 4.74 -2.49
C ARG A 37 -9.58 5.72 -1.96
N TRP A 38 -8.53 5.14 -1.39
CA TRP A 38 -7.39 5.90 -0.91
C TRP A 38 -6.08 5.27 -1.36
N LEU A 39 -5.08 6.11 -1.49
CA LEU A 39 -3.69 5.80 -1.77
C LEU A 39 -2.85 6.25 -0.58
N TYR A 40 -1.78 5.51 -0.31
CA TYR A 40 -0.80 5.90 0.69
C TYR A 40 0.61 5.81 0.11
N CYS A 41 1.38 6.88 0.28
CA CYS A 41 2.75 7.01 -0.19
C CYS A 41 3.71 6.87 0.99
N TYR A 42 4.51 5.79 1.02
CA TYR A 42 5.52 5.56 2.06
C TYR A 42 6.62 6.62 2.18
N PRO A 43 7.22 7.14 1.09
CA PRO A 43 8.28 8.14 1.19
C PRO A 43 7.77 9.51 1.67
N ASP A 44 6.55 9.87 1.28
CA ASP A 44 5.91 11.14 1.66
C ASP A 44 5.12 11.04 2.98
N ASP A 45 4.98 9.83 3.53
CA ASP A 45 4.11 9.53 4.68
C ASP A 45 2.70 10.15 4.54
N ALA A 46 2.18 10.16 3.32
CA ALA A 46 0.98 10.90 2.95
C ALA A 46 -0.14 9.99 2.44
N PHE A 47 -1.38 10.32 2.80
CA PHE A 47 -2.59 9.67 2.31
C PHE A 47 -3.33 10.59 1.33
N ALA A 48 -3.90 10.00 0.28
CA ALA A 48 -4.71 10.72 -0.72
C ALA A 48 -5.96 9.92 -1.06
N GLU A 49 -7.13 10.54 -0.95
CA GLU A 49 -8.43 9.93 -1.30
C GLU A 49 -8.88 10.32 -2.71
N TYR A 50 -9.64 9.46 -3.39
CA TYR A 50 -10.11 9.67 -4.77
C TYR A 50 -11.49 9.06 -5.09
#